data_AF-A0A849Z4V1-F1
#
_entry.id   AF-A0A849Z4V1-F1
#
_cell.length_a   1.000
_cell.length_b   1.000
_cell.length_c   1.000
_cell.angle_alpha   90.00
_cell.angle_beta   90.00
_cell.angle_gamma   90.00
#
_symmetry.space_group_name_H-M   'P 1'
#
loop_
_entity.id
_entity.type
_entity.pdbx_description
1 polymer ?
#
loop_
_entity_poly.entity_id
_entity_poly.type
_entity_poly.pdbx_seq_one_letter_code
_entity_poly.pdbx_strand_id
1 'polypeptide(L)'
;MTALYIGLSALTAVIGIALAFVQLRDVAMRPSPGARELPSKIRRVAVEERAKRVVELAEVGSWEGELARQLIEAPSPAERADAASEAVGDLAGLYASRSRWAPAALRIQVAVGLLSGALLFAQGSRLDAAIALAIAVSGGMVSYLVGDRAKERERAQRSLADEIVLLLVPDLTEGRRARKRGY
;
A
#
# COMPACT_ATOMS: atom_id res chain seq x y z
N MET A 1 10.77 -16.20 35.08
CA MET A 1 11.50 -15.67 33.91
C MET A 1 10.95 -16.22 32.59
N THR A 2 10.67 -17.52 32.48
CA THR A 2 10.11 -18.15 31.27
C THR A 2 8.88 -17.45 30.68
N ALA A 3 7.87 -17.18 31.50
CA ALA A 3 6.63 -16.52 31.07
C ALA A 3 6.87 -15.12 30.46
N LEU A 4 7.92 -14.42 30.90
CA LEU A 4 8.28 -13.11 30.35
C LEU A 4 8.77 -13.23 28.90
N TYR A 5 9.65 -14.19 28.60
CA TYR A 5 10.22 -14.38 27.26
C TYR A 5 9.18 -14.91 26.26
N ILE A 6 8.32 -15.82 26.70
CA ILE A 6 7.18 -16.30 25.89
C ILE A 6 6.20 -15.13 25.65
N GLY A 7 5.88 -14.36 26.70
CA GLY A 7 5.01 -13.19 26.58
C GLY A 7 5.54 -12.13 25.63
N LEU A 8 6.85 -11.86 25.67
CA LEU A 8 7.50 -10.92 24.75
C LEU A 8 7.47 -11.41 23.30
N SER A 9 7.71 -12.70 23.08
CA SER A 9 7.60 -13.33 21.75
C SER A 9 6.17 -13.26 21.19
N ALA A 10 5.17 -13.50 22.03
CA ALA A 10 3.77 -13.39 21.66
C ALA A 10 3.36 -11.94 21.37
N LEU A 11 3.77 -10.99 22.20
CA LEU A 11 3.46 -9.57 22.02
C LEU A 11 4.05 -9.04 20.71
N THR A 12 5.32 -9.35 20.42
CA THR A 12 5.97 -8.93 19.17
C THR A 12 5.32 -9.57 17.95
N ALA A 13 4.87 -10.83 18.05
CA ALA A 13 4.09 -11.47 17.00
C ALA A 13 2.77 -10.74 16.73
N VAL A 14 2.00 -10.41 17.79
CA VAL A 14 0.74 -9.69 17.66
C VAL A 14 0.94 -8.31 17.03
N ILE A 15 1.94 -7.56 17.49
CA ILE A 15 2.25 -6.23 16.93
C ILE A 15 2.66 -6.34 15.46
N GLY A 16 3.52 -7.30 15.11
CA GLY A 16 3.97 -7.51 13.73
C GLY A 16 2.81 -7.84 12.79
N ILE A 17 1.92 -8.73 13.22
CA ILE A 17 0.69 -9.07 12.50
C ILE A 17 -0.19 -7.83 12.35
N ALA A 18 -0.44 -7.08 13.43
CA ALA A 18 -1.27 -5.88 13.37
C ALA A 18 -0.71 -4.84 12.39
N LEU A 19 0.60 -4.60 12.39
CA LEU A 19 1.25 -3.69 11.44
C LEU A 19 1.10 -4.16 9.99
N ALA A 20 1.24 -5.46 9.73
CA ALA A 20 1.03 -6.02 8.39
C ALA A 20 -0.43 -5.84 7.93
N PHE A 21 -1.40 -6.04 8.83
CA PHE A 21 -2.82 -5.80 8.52
C PHE A 21 -3.12 -4.32 8.28
N VAL A 22 -2.54 -3.41 9.07
CA VAL A 22 -2.68 -1.96 8.85
C VAL A 22 -2.09 -1.57 7.50
N GLN A 23 -0.92 -2.10 7.13
CA GLN A 23 -0.35 -1.89 5.79
C GLN A 23 -1.31 -2.38 4.70
N LEU A 24 -1.82 -3.62 4.81
CA LEU A 24 -2.75 -4.18 3.82
C LEU A 24 -4.03 -3.33 3.70
N ARG A 25 -4.61 -2.94 4.84
CA ARG A 25 -5.81 -2.10 4.88
C ARG A 25 -5.57 -0.77 4.19
N ASP A 26 -4.50 -0.08 4.56
CA ASP A 26 -4.26 1.27 4.05
C ASP A 26 -3.90 1.26 2.56
N VAL A 27 -3.23 0.21 2.06
CA VAL A 27 -3.06 -0.01 0.61
C VAL A 27 -4.40 -0.34 -0.06
N ALA A 28 -5.27 -1.13 0.57
CA ALA A 28 -6.55 -1.50 -0.01
C ALA A 28 -7.54 -0.34 -0.14
N MET A 29 -7.40 0.70 0.68
CA MET A 29 -8.29 1.86 0.72
C MET A 29 -7.91 2.99 -0.25
N ARG A 30 -6.77 2.90 -0.96
CA ARG A 30 -6.32 3.94 -1.90
C ARG A 30 -5.80 3.32 -3.20
N PRO A 31 -6.33 3.69 -4.39
CA PRO A 31 -7.59 4.40 -4.63
C PRO A 31 -8.79 3.79 -3.90
N SER A 32 -9.90 4.53 -3.78
CA SER A 32 -11.06 4.05 -3.02
C SER A 32 -11.57 2.70 -3.56
N PRO A 33 -12.28 1.89 -2.76
CA PRO A 33 -12.90 0.66 -3.25
C PRO A 33 -13.82 0.88 -4.47
N GLY A 34 -14.52 2.03 -4.52
CA GLY A 34 -15.40 2.42 -5.62
C GLY A 34 -14.66 2.86 -6.89
N ALA A 35 -13.37 3.23 -6.78
CA ALA A 35 -12.57 3.72 -7.90
C ALA A 35 -12.45 2.71 -9.06
N ARG A 36 -12.63 1.41 -8.77
CA ARG A 36 -12.59 0.33 -9.80
C ARG A 36 -13.66 0.49 -10.88
N GLU A 37 -14.79 1.11 -10.55
CA GLU A 37 -15.88 1.35 -11.50
C GLU A 37 -15.72 2.65 -12.28
N LEU A 38 -14.82 3.55 -11.85
CA LEU A 38 -14.67 4.85 -12.48
C LEU A 38 -14.19 4.75 -13.93
N PRO A 39 -13.16 3.97 -14.28
CA PRO A 39 -12.70 3.88 -15.67
C PRO A 39 -13.82 3.54 -16.65
N SER A 40 -14.70 2.60 -16.32
CA SER A 40 -15.81 2.21 -17.21
C SER A 40 -16.88 3.29 -17.32
N LYS A 41 -17.16 4.03 -16.25
CA LYS A 41 -18.13 5.13 -16.21
C LYS A 41 -17.63 6.38 -16.94
N ILE A 42 -16.35 6.72 -16.84
CA ILE A 42 -15.79 7.96 -17.42
C ILE A 42 -15.29 7.80 -18.85
N ARG A 43 -14.97 6.58 -19.31
CA ARG A 43 -14.43 6.35 -20.66
C ARG A 43 -15.40 6.79 -21.77
N ARG A 44 -16.72 6.76 -21.50
CA ARG A 44 -17.78 7.18 -22.44
C ARG A 44 -18.09 8.68 -22.40
N VAL A 45 -17.49 9.40 -21.47
CA VAL A 45 -17.72 10.84 -21.27
C VAL A 45 -16.71 11.63 -22.11
N ALA A 46 -17.14 12.79 -22.62
CA ALA A 46 -16.26 13.73 -23.32
C ALA A 46 -15.08 14.12 -22.42
N VAL A 47 -13.89 14.25 -22.98
CA VAL A 47 -12.63 14.40 -22.23
C VAL A 47 -12.71 15.55 -21.22
N GLU A 48 -13.29 16.67 -21.67
CA GLU A 48 -13.44 17.93 -20.94
C GLU A 48 -14.38 17.81 -19.73
N GLU A 49 -15.28 16.83 -19.75
CA GLU A 49 -16.27 16.60 -18.69
C GLU A 49 -15.85 15.49 -17.72
N ARG A 50 -14.82 14.70 -18.04
CA ARG A 50 -14.44 13.52 -17.24
C ARG A 50 -14.07 13.88 -15.80
N ALA A 51 -13.31 14.95 -15.59
CA ALA A 51 -12.92 15.37 -14.25
C ALA A 51 -14.15 15.74 -13.41
N LYS A 52 -15.10 16.52 -13.96
CA LYS A 52 -16.36 16.85 -13.29
C LYS A 52 -17.16 15.59 -12.95
N ARG A 53 -17.22 14.64 -13.90
CA ARG A 53 -17.91 13.38 -13.68
C ARG A 53 -17.25 12.50 -12.61
N VAL A 54 -15.91 12.53 -12.49
CA VAL A 54 -15.22 11.86 -11.38
C VAL A 54 -15.60 12.50 -10.04
N VAL A 55 -15.64 13.82 -9.93
CA VAL A 55 -16.04 14.50 -8.67
C VAL A 55 -17.45 14.06 -8.22
N GLU A 56 -18.38 13.87 -9.15
CA GLU A 56 -19.74 13.41 -8.84
C GLU A 56 -19.83 11.93 -8.42
N LEU A 57 -18.94 11.09 -8.94
CA LEU A 57 -18.99 9.63 -8.75
C LEU A 57 -18.06 9.13 -7.65
N ALA A 58 -17.02 9.90 -7.33
CA ALA A 58 -16.01 9.54 -6.36
C ALA A 58 -16.53 9.64 -4.92
N GLU A 59 -15.99 8.81 -4.04
CA GLU A 59 -16.28 8.90 -2.61
C GLU A 59 -15.75 10.22 -2.04
N VAL A 60 -16.47 10.81 -1.08
CA VAL A 60 -16.07 12.08 -0.46
C VAL A 60 -14.71 11.93 0.22
N GLY A 61 -13.76 12.79 -0.13
CA GLY A 61 -12.39 12.77 0.42
C GLY A 61 -11.51 11.65 -0.14
N SER A 62 -11.96 10.96 -1.19
CA SER A 62 -11.13 9.99 -1.91
C SER A 62 -10.01 10.66 -2.71
N TRP A 63 -8.96 9.89 -2.99
CA TRP A 63 -7.82 10.34 -3.78
C TRP A 63 -8.24 10.74 -5.20
N GLU A 64 -9.11 9.96 -5.83
CA GLU A 64 -9.55 10.23 -7.20
C GLU A 64 -10.46 11.46 -7.31
N GLY A 65 -11.28 11.74 -6.29
CA GLY A 65 -12.08 12.96 -6.21
C GLY A 65 -11.19 14.18 -6.03
N GLU A 66 -10.14 14.06 -5.21
CA GLU A 66 -9.16 15.13 -5.03
C GLU A 66 -8.36 15.42 -6.30
N LEU A 67 -7.84 14.37 -6.96
CA LEU A 67 -7.19 14.48 -8.27
C LEU A 67 -8.11 15.21 -9.27
N ALA A 68 -9.38 14.82 -9.35
CA ALA A 68 -10.31 15.43 -10.28
C ALA A 68 -10.58 16.92 -9.98
N ARG A 69 -10.63 17.32 -8.70
CA ARG A 69 -10.73 18.74 -8.32
C ARG A 69 -9.50 19.53 -8.73
N GLN A 70 -8.31 19.03 -8.43
CA GLN A 70 -7.04 19.66 -8.80
C GLN A 70 -6.94 19.84 -10.33
N LEU A 71 -7.39 18.86 -11.11
CA LEU A 71 -7.41 18.94 -12.57
C LEU A 71 -8.43 19.95 -13.13
N ILE A 72 -9.54 20.21 -12.43
CA ILE A 72 -10.51 21.25 -12.80
C ILE A 72 -9.94 22.63 -12.49
N GLU A 73 -9.20 22.77 -11.39
CA GLU A 73 -8.58 24.02 -10.95
C GLU A 73 -7.35 24.40 -11.78
N ALA A 74 -6.71 23.44 -12.44
CA ALA A 74 -5.54 23.64 -13.28
C ALA A 74 -5.91 24.18 -14.70
N PRO A 75 -5.67 25.48 -15.01
CA PRO A 75 -6.07 26.11 -16.28
C PRO A 75 -5.29 25.63 -17.51
N SER A 76 -4.06 25.15 -17.34
CA SER A 76 -3.17 24.81 -18.47
C SER A 76 -2.86 23.31 -18.57
N PRO A 77 -2.54 22.78 -19.77
CA PRO A 77 -2.10 21.40 -19.93
C PRO A 77 -0.87 21.03 -19.09
N ALA A 78 0.06 21.98 -18.90
CA ALA A 78 1.24 21.79 -18.06
C ALA A 78 0.85 21.65 -16.58
N GLU A 79 0.00 22.55 -16.07
CA GLU A 79 -0.48 22.48 -14.68
C GLU A 79 -1.29 21.21 -14.42
N ARG A 80 -2.08 20.75 -15.40
CA ARG A 80 -2.79 19.46 -15.29
C ARG A 80 -1.84 18.27 -15.24
N ALA A 81 -0.75 18.31 -15.99
CA ALA A 81 0.30 17.29 -15.94
C ALA A 81 1.05 17.29 -14.60
N ASP A 82 1.31 18.48 -14.05
CA ASP A 82 1.96 18.65 -12.74
C ASP A 82 1.04 18.16 -11.62
N ALA A 83 -0.25 18.56 -11.60
CA ALA A 83 -1.24 18.08 -10.63
C ALA A 83 -1.41 16.56 -10.67
N ALA A 84 -1.49 15.97 -11.87
CA ALA A 84 -1.53 14.52 -12.00
C ALA A 84 -0.25 13.84 -11.49
N SER A 85 0.92 14.45 -11.73
CA SER A 85 2.20 13.92 -11.25
C SER A 85 2.33 14.01 -9.74
N GLU A 86 1.88 15.11 -9.14
CA GLU A 86 1.83 15.30 -7.68
C GLU A 86 0.90 14.28 -7.02
N ALA A 87 -0.33 14.12 -7.53
CA ALA A 87 -1.29 13.16 -7.01
C ALA A 87 -0.78 11.70 -7.08
N VAL A 88 -0.10 11.32 -8.16
CA VAL A 88 0.56 10.01 -8.28
C VAL A 88 1.76 9.92 -7.34
N GLY A 89 2.52 11.01 -7.20
CA GLY A 89 3.65 11.13 -6.28
C GLY A 89 3.25 10.91 -4.83
N ASP A 90 2.16 11.53 -4.37
CA ASP A 90 1.58 11.35 -3.04
C ASP A 90 1.16 9.90 -2.79
N LEU A 91 0.49 9.30 -3.77
CA LEU A 91 0.08 7.91 -3.70
C LEU A 91 1.30 6.97 -3.61
N ALA A 92 2.32 7.23 -4.42
CA ALA A 92 3.58 6.48 -4.39
C ALA A 92 4.34 6.68 -3.07
N GLY A 93 4.37 7.89 -2.53
CA GLY A 93 4.97 8.22 -1.24
C GLY A 93 4.29 7.49 -0.08
N LEU A 94 2.95 7.45 -0.09
CA LEU A 94 2.16 6.67 0.85
C LEU A 94 2.51 5.19 0.77
N TYR A 95 2.49 4.58 -0.41
CA TYR A 95 2.88 3.18 -0.56
C TYR A 95 4.32 2.90 -0.14
N ALA A 96 5.27 3.77 -0.51
CA ALA A 96 6.67 3.63 -0.15
C ALA A 96 6.87 3.65 1.36
N SER A 97 6.19 4.55 2.08
CA SER A 97 6.26 4.64 3.54
C SER A 97 5.76 3.36 4.23
N ARG A 98 4.71 2.73 3.69
CA ARG A 98 4.05 1.54 4.27
C ARG A 98 4.66 0.22 3.84
N SER A 99 5.20 0.13 2.62
CA SER A 99 5.79 -1.09 2.05
C SER A 99 6.93 -1.69 2.89
N ARG A 100 7.57 -0.86 3.72
CA ARG A 100 8.68 -1.24 4.59
C ARG A 100 8.25 -1.89 5.91
N TRP A 101 6.96 -1.81 6.27
CA TRP A 101 6.48 -2.21 7.60
C TRP A 101 6.47 -3.72 7.77
N ALA A 102 5.88 -4.49 6.85
CA ALA A 102 5.86 -5.95 6.95
C ALA A 102 7.28 -6.59 6.97
N PRO A 103 8.23 -6.19 6.10
CA PRO A 103 9.62 -6.70 6.18
C PRO A 103 10.32 -6.32 7.50
N ALA A 104 10.09 -5.10 8.01
CA ALA A 104 10.66 -4.68 9.29
C ALA A 104 10.08 -5.47 10.46
N ALA A 105 8.76 -5.66 10.49
CA ALA A 105 8.06 -6.46 11.49
C ALA A 105 8.56 -7.91 11.49
N LEU A 106 8.72 -8.53 10.31
CA LEU A 106 9.29 -9.87 10.17
C LEU A 106 10.70 -9.96 10.76
N ARG A 107 11.58 -9.00 10.44
CA ARG A 107 12.96 -8.97 10.96
C ARG A 107 12.99 -8.85 12.48
N ILE A 108 12.20 -7.93 13.05
CA ILE A 108 12.09 -7.75 14.49
C ILE A 108 11.59 -9.04 15.14
N GLN A 109 10.55 -9.66 14.58
CA GLN A 109 9.96 -10.88 15.12
C GLN A 109 10.94 -12.05 15.09
N VAL A 110 11.67 -12.24 14.00
CA VAL A 110 12.72 -13.27 13.91
C VAL A 110 13.83 -13.00 14.93
N ALA A 111 14.30 -11.76 15.04
CA ALA A 111 15.34 -11.39 16.00
C ALA A 111 14.94 -11.64 17.46
N VAL A 112 13.73 -11.19 17.85
CA VAL A 112 13.21 -11.37 19.21
C VAL A 112 12.94 -12.84 19.51
N GLY A 113 12.38 -13.57 18.55
CA GLY A 113 12.14 -15.01 18.69
C GLY A 113 13.43 -15.82 18.89
N LEU A 114 14.45 -15.56 18.06
CA LEU A 114 15.75 -16.22 18.18
C LEU A 114 16.45 -15.87 19.50
N LEU A 115 16.42 -14.59 19.90
CA LEU A 115 17.01 -14.16 21.16
C LEU A 115 16.32 -14.81 22.36
N SER A 116 14.98 -14.83 22.36
CA SER A 116 14.18 -15.42 23.44
C SER A 116 14.37 -16.94 23.51
N GLY A 117 14.39 -17.62 22.36
CA GLY A 117 14.69 -19.04 22.26
C GLY A 117 16.08 -19.39 22.76
N ALA A 118 17.10 -18.62 22.37
CA ALA A 118 18.48 -18.82 22.82
C ALA A 118 18.63 -18.65 24.34
N LEU A 119 18.01 -17.62 24.92
CA LEU A 119 18.02 -17.39 26.37
C LEU A 119 17.33 -18.51 27.14
N LEU A 120 16.15 -18.96 26.68
CA LEU A 120 15.42 -20.07 27.31
C LEU A 120 16.20 -21.39 27.21
N PHE A 121 16.84 -21.64 26.06
CA PHE A 121 17.67 -22.82 25.86
C PHE A 121 18.89 -22.82 26.81
N ALA A 122 19.57 -21.68 26.95
CA ALA A 122 20.70 -21.51 27.86
C ALA A 122 20.31 -21.71 29.34
N GLN A 123 19.04 -21.44 29.69
CA GLN A 123 18.48 -21.68 31.03
C GLN A 123 18.03 -23.14 31.27
N GLY A 124 18.18 -24.03 30.27
CA GLY A 124 17.77 -25.44 30.37
C GLY A 124 16.30 -25.72 30.02
N SER A 125 15.52 -24.67 29.73
CA SER A 125 14.09 -24.75 29.38
C SER A 125 13.88 -25.05 27.89
N ARG A 126 14.23 -26.26 27.45
CA ARG A 126 14.18 -26.67 26.02
C ARG A 126 12.77 -26.61 25.42
N LEU A 127 11.75 -27.02 26.18
CA LEU A 127 10.36 -26.99 25.72
C LEU A 127 9.89 -25.55 25.52
N ASP A 128 10.19 -24.66 26.46
CA ASP A 128 9.79 -23.25 26.38
C ASP A 128 10.52 -22.53 25.24
N ALA A 129 11.79 -22.87 25.00
CA ALA A 129 12.55 -22.37 23.85
C ALA A 129 11.88 -22.78 22.52
N ALA A 130 11.45 -24.04 22.41
CA ALA A 130 10.72 -24.52 21.23
C ALA A 130 9.38 -23.79 21.04
N ILE A 131 8.63 -23.53 22.13
CA ILE A 131 7.38 -22.77 22.09
C ILE A 131 7.63 -21.32 21.63
N ALA A 132 8.62 -20.64 22.21
CA ALA A 132 8.96 -19.26 21.83
C ALA A 132 9.34 -19.14 20.34
N LEU A 133 10.14 -20.09 19.84
CA LEU A 133 10.51 -20.18 18.43
C LEU A 133 9.29 -20.45 17.54
N ALA A 134 8.41 -21.38 17.93
CA ALA A 134 7.20 -21.68 17.17
C ALA A 134 6.28 -20.46 17.05
N ILE A 135 6.12 -19.68 18.12
CA ILE A 135 5.35 -18.41 18.11
C ILE A 135 5.99 -17.40 17.15
N ALA A 136 7.31 -17.23 17.21
CA ALA A 136 8.03 -16.31 16.35
C ALA A 136 7.91 -16.67 14.87
N VAL A 137 8.09 -17.95 14.53
CA VAL A 137 7.93 -18.46 13.16
C VAL A 137 6.50 -18.27 12.67
N SER A 138 5.51 -18.62 13.50
CA SER A 138 4.09 -18.55 13.11
C SER A 138 3.66 -17.12 12.80
N GLY A 139 3.94 -16.16 13.69
CA GLY A 139 3.56 -14.78 13.41
C GLY A 139 4.42 -14.11 12.32
N GLY A 140 5.68 -14.55 12.14
CA GLY A 140 6.52 -14.13 11.02
C GLY A 140 5.93 -14.59 9.69
N MET A 141 5.48 -15.85 9.61
CA MET A 141 4.80 -16.39 8.43
C MET A 141 3.51 -15.64 8.10
N VAL A 142 2.67 -15.35 9.11
CA VAL A 142 1.46 -14.54 8.91
C VAL A 142 1.80 -13.14 8.40
N SER A 143 2.76 -12.46 9.03
CA SER A 143 3.21 -11.12 8.62
C SER A 143 3.76 -11.10 7.19
N TYR A 144 4.49 -12.14 6.80
CA TYR A 144 4.98 -12.33 5.43
C TYR A 144 3.84 -12.48 4.43
N LEU A 145 2.89 -13.40 4.68
CA LEU A 145 1.75 -13.65 3.79
C LEU A 145 0.85 -12.42 3.62
N VAL A 146 0.62 -11.67 4.71
CA VAL A 146 -0.14 -10.42 4.65
C VAL A 146 0.63 -9.34 3.90
N GLY A 147 1.93 -9.22 4.13
CA GLY A 147 2.80 -8.29 3.41
C GLY A 147 2.88 -8.57 1.91
N ASP A 148 2.89 -9.84 1.51
CA ASP A 148 2.90 -10.23 0.11
C ASP A 148 1.58 -9.87 -0.60
N ARG A 149 0.45 -10.17 0.05
CA ARG A 149 -0.87 -9.71 -0.42
C ARG A 149 -0.96 -8.19 -0.52
N ALA A 150 -0.34 -7.46 0.40
CA ALA A 150 -0.30 -6.00 0.33
C ALA A 150 0.47 -5.52 -0.91
N LYS A 151 1.58 -6.17 -1.28
CA LYS A 151 2.32 -5.85 -2.52
C LYS A 151 1.51 -6.14 -3.78
N GLU A 152 0.82 -7.26 -3.83
CA GLU A 152 -0.07 -7.59 -4.97
C GLU A 152 -1.18 -6.55 -5.11
N ARG A 153 -1.81 -6.19 -3.99
CA ARG A 153 -2.82 -5.13 -3.94
C ARG A 153 -2.27 -3.78 -4.36
N GLU A 154 -1.08 -3.42 -3.90
CA GLU A 154 -0.41 -2.18 -4.27
C GLU A 154 -0.19 -2.09 -5.77
N ARG A 155 0.28 -3.16 -6.42
CA ARG A 155 0.43 -3.20 -7.89
C ARG A 155 -0.89 -2.99 -8.60
N ALA A 156 -1.96 -3.66 -8.16
CA ALA A 156 -3.29 -3.50 -8.73
C ALA A 156 -3.82 -2.06 -8.57
N GLN A 157 -3.62 -1.46 -7.39
CA GLN A 157 -4.07 -0.11 -7.09
C GLN A 157 -3.27 0.95 -7.85
N ARG A 158 -1.95 0.78 -8.02
CA ARG A 158 -1.12 1.63 -8.89
C ARG A 158 -1.59 1.57 -10.35
N SER A 159 -1.87 0.37 -10.86
CA SER A 159 -2.40 0.20 -12.22
C SER A 159 -3.75 0.89 -12.41
N LEU A 160 -4.62 0.84 -11.40
CA LEU A 160 -5.91 1.54 -11.43
C LEU A 160 -5.73 3.06 -11.38
N ALA A 161 -4.85 3.56 -10.51
CA ALA A 161 -4.53 4.98 -10.42
C ALA A 161 -3.98 5.51 -11.75
N ASP A 162 -3.04 4.78 -12.37
CA ASP A 162 -2.48 5.10 -13.69
C ASP A 162 -3.58 5.13 -14.76
N GLU A 163 -4.51 4.17 -14.77
CA GLU A 163 -5.63 4.16 -15.71
C GLU A 163 -6.54 5.38 -15.53
N ILE A 164 -6.87 5.74 -14.29
CA ILE A 164 -7.68 6.92 -13.97
C ILE A 164 -6.97 8.19 -14.47
N VAL A 165 -5.68 8.34 -14.17
CA VAL A 165 -4.88 9.50 -14.61
C VAL A 165 -4.84 9.60 -16.13
N LEU A 166 -4.60 8.50 -16.84
CA LEU A 166 -4.55 8.49 -18.31
C LEU A 166 -5.90 8.81 -18.95
N LEU A 167 -7.01 8.46 -18.29
CA LEU A 167 -8.36 8.81 -18.75
C LEU A 167 -8.68 10.29 -18.51
N LEU A 168 -8.16 10.88 -17.44
CA LEU A 168 -8.40 12.28 -17.07
C LEU A 168 -7.47 13.27 -17.79
N VAL A 169 -6.23 12.86 -18.08
CA VAL A 169 -5.21 13.71 -18.72
C VAL A 169 -4.65 12.98 -19.95
N PRO A 170 -5.39 12.94 -21.08
CA PRO A 170 -4.98 12.20 -22.27
C PRO A 170 -3.67 12.72 -22.88
N ASP A 171 -3.36 14.01 -22.69
CA ASP A 171 -2.11 14.66 -23.16
C ASP A 171 -0.84 13.95 -22.65
N LEU A 172 -0.89 13.35 -21.45
CA LEU A 172 0.21 12.54 -20.90
C LEU A 172 0.49 11.28 -21.74
N THR A 173 -0.55 10.74 -22.38
CA THR A 173 -0.44 9.56 -23.25
C THR A 173 0.28 9.91 -24.55
N GLU A 174 -0.02 11.07 -25.11
CA GLU A 174 0.61 11.57 -26.33
C GLU A 174 2.08 11.90 -26.10
N GLY A 175 2.39 12.58 -25.00
CA GLY A 175 3.78 12.86 -24.59
C GLY A 175 4.63 11.60 -24.39
N ARG A 176 4.07 10.54 -23.77
CA ARG A 176 4.76 9.24 -23.63
C ARG A 176 5.02 8.57 -24.98
N ARG A 177 4.05 8.62 -25.91
CA ARG A 177 4.20 8.03 -27.27
C ARG A 177 5.22 8.79 -28.10
N ALA A 178 5.23 10.12 -28.01
CA ALA A 178 6.21 10.96 -28.70
C ALA A 178 7.64 10.65 -28.22
N ARG A 179 7.88 10.55 -26.90
CA ARG A 179 9.20 10.16 -26.37
C ARG A 179 9.66 8.77 -26.83
N LYS A 180 8.75 7.80 -26.89
CA LYS A 180 9.08 6.44 -27.36
C LYS A 180 9.42 6.36 -28.86
N ARG A 181 9.06 7.36 -29.67
CA ARG A 181 9.36 7.42 -31.10
C ARG A 181 10.61 8.22 -31.44
N GLY A 182 11.13 9.01 -30.49
CA GLY A 182 12.34 9.83 -30.63
C GLY A 182 13.63 9.17 -30.14
N TYR A 183 13.55 7.89 -29.76
CA TYR A 183 14.66 6.98 -29.45
C TYR A 183 14.52 5.75 -30.34
#